data_AF-A0A7V4H0A7-F1
#
_entry.id   AF-A0A7V4H0A7-F1
#
_cell.length_a   1.000
_cell.length_b   1.000
_cell.length_c   1.000
_cell.angle_alpha   90.00
_cell.angle_beta   90.00
_cell.angle_gamma   90.00
#
_symmetry.space_group_name_H-M   'P 1'
#
loop_
_entity.id
_entity.type
_entity.pdbx_description
1 polymer ?
#
loop_
_entity_poly.entity_id
_entity_poly.type
_entity_poly.pdbx_seq_one_letter_code
_entity_poly.pdbx_strand_id
1 'polypeptide(L)' 'LRFTELFDHASHRAEIVVTFLALLELIRLRMAVARQDTPFGEIFIEAAPPGPPELPPPAAPTPGPADPASVAPLTT' A
#
# COMPACT_ATOMS: atom_id res chain seq x y z
N LEU A 1 -10.83 -11.66 -7.23
CA LEU A 1 -11.31 -11.78 -8.63
C LEU A 1 -10.44 -12.79 -9.36
N ARG A 2 -10.99 -13.75 -10.13
CA ARG A 2 -10.14 -14.68 -10.92
C ARG A 2 -9.74 -14.00 -12.23
N PHE A 3 -8.50 -14.20 -12.69
CA PHE A 3 -8.03 -13.63 -13.96
C PHE A 3 -8.85 -14.14 -15.16
N THR A 4 -9.30 -15.40 -15.13
CA THR A 4 -10.14 -15.98 -16.18
C THR A 4 -11.53 -15.36 -16.28
N GLU A 5 -12.04 -14.77 -15.19
CA GLU A 5 -13.33 -14.06 -15.17
C GLU A 5 -13.27 -12.71 -15.88
N LEU A 6 -12.07 -12.22 -16.26
CA LEU A 6 -11.91 -10.99 -17.05
C LEU A 6 -12.23 -11.18 -18.55
N PHE A 7 -12.39 -12.43 -18.99
CA PHE A 7 -12.57 -12.82 -20.38
C PHE A 7 -13.92 -13.51 -20.57
N ASP A 8 -14.50 -13.34 -21.76
CA ASP A 8 -15.69 -14.09 -22.16
C ASP A 8 -15.27 -15.34 -22.97
N HIS A 9 -16.21 -16.24 -23.27
CA HIS A 9 -15.94 -17.47 -24.02
C HIS A 9 -15.31 -17.26 -25.41
N ALA A 10 -15.37 -16.04 -25.97
CA ALA A 10 -14.84 -15.69 -27.29
C ALA A 10 -13.50 -14.93 -27.26
N SER A 11 -12.88 -14.70 -26.10
CA SER A 11 -11.65 -13.90 -26.03
C SER A 11 -10.49 -14.56 -26.77
N HIS A 12 -9.78 -13.77 -27.58
CA HIS A 12 -8.66 -14.25 -28.38
C HIS A 12 -7.37 -14.34 -27.54
N ARG A 13 -6.43 -15.20 -27.94
CA ARG A 13 -5.13 -15.36 -27.26
C ARG A 13 -4.37 -14.04 -27.09
N ALA A 14 -4.45 -13.15 -28.08
CA ALA A 14 -3.81 -11.85 -28.02
C ALA A 14 -4.38 -10.97 -26.90
N GLU A 15 -5.69 -10.97 -26.69
CA GLU A 15 -6.37 -10.25 -25.62
C GLU A 15 -5.92 -10.76 -24.25
N ILE A 16 -5.86 -12.08 -24.08
CA ILE A 16 -5.36 -12.70 -22.84
C ILE A 16 -3.94 -12.25 -22.52
N VAL A 17 -3.05 -12.24 -23.53
CA VAL A 17 -1.66 -11.79 -23.36
C VAL A 17 -1.61 -10.30 -23.00
N VAL A 18 -2.37 -9.45 -23.68
CA VAL A 18 -2.39 -8.00 -23.41
C VAL A 18 -2.92 -7.72 -22.00
N THR A 19 -4.01 -8.35 -21.58
CA THR A 19 -4.57 -8.20 -20.23
C THR A 19 -3.62 -8.74 -19.16
N PHE A 20 -2.89 -9.82 -19.46
CA PHE A 20 -1.86 -10.34 -18.55
C PHE A 20 -0.72 -9.31 -18.38
N LEU A 21 -0.22 -8.73 -19.48
CA LEU A 21 0.80 -7.69 -19.42
C LEU A 21 0.29 -6.43 -18.68
N ALA A 22 -0.97 -6.04 -18.87
CA ALA A 22 -1.58 -4.94 -18.15
C ALA A 22 -1.67 -5.22 -16.64
N LEU A 23 -2.04 -6.44 -16.24
CA LEU A 23 -2.03 -6.87 -14.83
C LEU A 23 -0.60 -6.79 -14.24
N LEU A 24 0.42 -7.23 -14.98
CA LEU A 24 1.81 -7.11 -14.53
C LEU A 24 2.24 -5.66 -14.34
N GLU A 25 1.77 -4.76 -15.20
CA GLU A 25 2.02 -3.32 -15.07
C GLU A 25 1.33 -2.73 -13.83
N LEU A 26 0.09 -3.13 -13.52
CA LEU A 26 -0.61 -2.71 -12.30
C LEU A 26 0.12 -3.17 -11.03
N ILE A 27 0.67 -4.39 -11.04
CA ILE A 27 1.50 -4.91 -9.94
C ILE A 27 2.79 -4.10 -9.83
N ARG A 28 3.43 -3.76 -10.96
CA ARG A 28 4.63 -2.90 -11.00
C ARG A 28 4.37 -1.53 -10.38
N LEU A 29 3.17 -0.97 -10.59
CA LEU A 29 2.71 0.28 -10.01
C LEU A 29 2.21 0.14 -8.55
N ARG A 30 2.20 -1.06 -7.98
CA ARG A 30 1.64 -1.39 -6.66
C ARG A 30 0.16 -1.01 -6.51
N MET A 31 -0.60 -1.11 -7.61
CA MET A 31 -2.05 -0.88 -7.61
C MET A 31 -2.86 -2.17 -7.44
N ALA A 32 -2.25 -3.32 -7.74
CA ALA A 32 -2.87 -4.63 -7.60
C ALA A 32 -1.88 -5.64 -6.99
N VAL A 33 -2.43 -6.68 -6.38
CA VAL A 33 -1.71 -7.88 -5.92
C VAL A 33 -2.31 -9.08 -6.64
N ALA A 34 -1.45 -10.01 -7.09
CA ALA A 34 -1.88 -11.26 -7.70
C ALA A 34 -1.28 -12.47 -6.95
N ARG A 35 -2.05 -13.55 -6.82
CA ARG A 35 -1.66 -14.80 -6.16
C ARG A 35 -1.85 -15.97 -7.11
N GLN A 36 -0.86 -16.85 -7.21
CA GLN A 36 -0.89 -18.09 -8.01
C GLN A 36 -0.19 -19.21 -7.21
N ASP A 37 -0.91 -20.28 -6.89
CA ASP A 37 -0.41 -21.33 -5.99
C ASP A 37 0.49 -22.36 -6.69
N THR A 38 0.22 -22.63 -7.97
CA THR A 38 0.97 -23.61 -8.78
C THR A 38 1.29 -23.02 -10.15
N PRO A 39 2.39 -23.44 -10.80
CA PRO A 39 2.69 -23.03 -12.17
C PRO A 39 1.52 -23.28 -13.11
N PHE A 40 1.16 -22.28 -13.92
CA PHE A 40 0.00 -22.32 -14.83
C PHE A 40 -1.35 -22.59 -14.15
N GLY A 41 -1.41 -22.48 -12.82
CA GLY A 41 -2.64 -22.54 -12.05
C GLY A 41 -3.44 -21.24 -12.13
N GLU A 42 -4.54 -21.22 -11.42
CA GLU A 42 -5.43 -20.06 -11.35
C GLU A 42 -4.74 -18.82 -10.75
N ILE A 43 -5.04 -17.66 -11.30
CA ILE A 43 -4.50 -16.37 -10.84
C ILE A 43 -5.64 -15.60 -10.18
N PHE A 44 -5.46 -15.28 -8.91
CA PHE A 44 -6.37 -14.44 -8.14
C PHE A 44 -5.83 -13.03 -8.05
N ILE A 45 -6.69 -12.04 -8.28
CA ILE A 45 -6.37 -10.61 -8.31
C ILE A 45 -7.10 -9.91 -7.16
N GLU A 46 -6.37 -9.06 -6.45
CA GLU A 46 -6.83 -8.21 -5.35
C GLU A 46 -6.33 -6.78 -5.57
N ALA A 47 -7.08 -5.79 -5.07
CA ALA A 47 -6.61 -4.41 -5.05
C ALA A 47 -5.44 -4.29 -4.07
N ALA A 48 -4.42 -3.51 -4.42
CA ALA A 48 -3.35 -3.24 -3.47
C ALA A 48 -3.91 -2.50 -2.24
N PRO A 49 -3.39 -2.79 -1.03
CA PRO A 49 -3.76 -2.02 0.15
C PRO A 49 -3.48 -0.53 -0.11
N PRO A 50 -4.31 0.39 0.41
CA PRO A 50 -3.92 1.79 0.47
C PRO A 50 -2.53 1.87 1.14
N GLY A 51 -1.68 2.77 0.64
CA GLY A 51 -0.30 2.94 1.11
C GLY A 51 -0.22 3.01 2.63
N PRO A 52 0.97 2.74 3.22
CA PRO A 52 1.13 2.60 4.66
C PRO A 52 0.44 3.78 5.37
N PRO A 53 -0.32 3.51 6.46
CA PRO A 53 -0.93 4.59 7.22
C PRO A 53 0.19 5.57 7.54
N GLU A 54 0.05 6.80 7.04
CA GLU A 54 1.01 7.85 7.33
C GLU A 54 1.13 7.92 8.84
N LEU A 55 2.29 7.52 9.37
CA LEU A 55 2.53 7.61 10.80
C LEU A 55 2.30 9.08 11.14
N PRO A 56 1.40 9.41 12.08
CA PRO A 56 1.24 10.79 12.49
C PRO A 56 2.64 11.32 12.83
N PRO A 57 3.01 12.52 12.35
CA PRO A 57 4.33 13.07 12.61
C PRO A 57 4.60 12.95 14.11
N PRO A 58 5.81 12.51 14.51
CA PRO A 58 6.14 12.30 15.91
C PRO A 58 5.70 13.56 16.66
N ALA A 59 4.77 13.38 17.60
CA ALA A 59 4.14 14.47 18.31
C ALA A 59 5.25 15.47 18.70
N ALA A 60 5.15 16.69 18.19
CA ALA A 60 6.08 17.75 18.56
C ALA A 60 6.22 17.72 20.09
N PRO A 61 7.44 17.77 20.64
CA PRO A 61 7.62 17.74 22.08
C PRO A 61 6.72 18.81 22.67
N THR A 62 5.71 18.39 23.44
CA THR A 62 4.87 19.32 24.18
C THR A 62 5.83 20.19 24.97
N PRO A 63 5.82 21.52 24.83
CA PRO A 63 6.59 22.37 25.71
C PRO A 63 6.14 22.00 27.11
N GLY A 64 7.01 21.30 27.85
CA GLY A 64 6.77 21.02 29.25
C GLY A 64 6.50 22.36 29.93
N PRO A 65 5.66 22.38 30.99
CA PRO A 65 5.40 23.62 31.71
C PRO A 65 6.75 24.24 32.07
N ALA A 66 7.01 25.42 31.52
CA ALA A 66 8.18 26.21 31.88
C ALA A 66 8.07 26.42 33.39
N ASP A 67 8.93 25.74 34.14
CA ASP A 67 8.92 25.77 35.59
C ASP A 67 9.29 27.20 36.03
N PRO A 68 8.37 28.00 36.59
CA PRO A 68 8.67 29.38 36.97
C PRO A 68 9.54 29.47 38.24
N ALA A 69 10.01 28.35 38.77
CA ALA A 69 10.68 28.27 40.07
C ALA A 69 12.21 28.42 40.03
N SER A 70 12.85 28.56 38.86
CA SER A 70 14.30 28.85 38.80
C SER A 70 14.60 30.35 38.76
N VAL A 71 14.07 31.11 39.72
CA VAL A 71 14.62 32.40 40.14
C VAL A 71 14.98 32.28 41.63
N ALA A 72 16.13 31.67 41.90
CA ALA A 72 16.71 31.71 43.24
C ALA A 72 17.16 33.16 43.55
N PRO A 73 16.84 33.71 44.74
CA PRO A 73 17.38 34.99 45.17
C PRO A 73 18.81 34.77 45.69
N LEU A 74 19.79 35.49 45.14
CA LEU A 74 21.10 35.58 45.79
C LEU A 74 21.00 36.66 46.88
N THR A 75 21.08 36.21 48.12
CA THR A 75 21.07 37.01 49.35
C THR A 75 22.50 37.37 49.74
N THR A 76 22.64 38.54 50.39
CA THR A 76 23.80 39.08 51.14
C THR A 76 24.89 39.81 50.34
#